data_AF-A0A819LAW4-F1
#
_entry.id   AF-A0A819LAW4-F1
#
_cell.length_a   1.000
_cell.length_b   1.000
_cell.length_c   1.000
_cell.angle_alpha   90.00
_cell.angle_beta   90.00
_cell.angle_gamma   90.00
#
_symmetry.space_group_name_H-M   'P 1'
#
loop_
_entity.id
_entity.type
_entity.pdbx_description
1 polymer ?
#
loop_
_entity_poly.entity_id
_entity_poly.type
_entity_poly.pdbx_seq_one_letter_code
_entity_poly.pdbx_strand_id
1 'polypeptide(L)'
;MFVLFDECWLPDPKLGPQPDPIPGVHNSQWVRCPGQSRVLDTITWPLLKQYTIDVLSRFSNDSRVVIWDLYNEPQCSHQLFIILPLLHEIYSAALVANPQQPLTFGIASNSLISPLARFELESSDIISFHNYEPLANTMRLVNDLRQFNRPLICTEYMARTLGSTFHTHTFYFHTQAIGAIN
;
A
#
# COMPACT_ATOMS: atom_id res chain seq x y z
N MET A 1 -6.72 -4.91 -8.36
CA MET A 1 -5.60 -4.10 -7.84
C MET A 1 -4.43 -5.06 -7.67
N PHE A 2 -3.25 -4.67 -8.11
CA PHE A 2 -2.03 -5.47 -7.94
C PHE A 2 -0.99 -4.63 -7.20
N VAL A 3 -0.19 -5.28 -6.36
CA VAL A 3 0.81 -4.66 -5.49
C VAL A 3 2.20 -5.04 -5.97
N LEU A 4 3.11 -4.07 -6.08
CA LEU A 4 4.51 -4.34 -6.49
C LEU A 4 5.44 -4.64 -5.31
N PHE A 5 5.35 -3.85 -4.24
CA PHE A 5 6.22 -3.91 -3.07
C PHE A 5 5.40 -3.80 -1.77
N ASP A 6 5.98 -4.23 -0.65
CA ASP A 6 5.32 -4.35 0.65
C ASP A 6 6.33 -4.27 1.80
N GLU A 7 5.97 -3.56 2.88
CA GLU A 7 6.84 -3.36 4.06
C GLU A 7 6.33 -4.07 5.34
N CYS A 8 5.40 -5.03 5.22
CA CYS A 8 4.79 -5.69 6.38
C CYS A 8 5.57 -6.91 6.88
N TRP A 9 5.45 -7.21 8.18
CA TRP A 9 5.94 -8.46 8.80
C TRP A 9 7.46 -8.68 8.68
N LEU A 10 7.89 -9.83 8.16
CA LEU A 10 9.26 -10.33 8.25
C LEU A 10 10.17 -9.69 7.19
N PRO A 11 11.38 -9.25 7.56
CA PRO A 11 12.17 -8.37 6.69
C PRO A 11 12.80 -9.05 5.48
N ASP A 12 13.12 -10.35 5.55
CA ASP A 12 14.02 -10.98 4.57
C ASP A 12 13.35 -12.17 3.85
N PRO A 13 12.94 -12.00 2.59
CA PRO A 13 12.43 -13.10 1.78
C PRO A 13 13.56 -14.07 1.42
N LYS A 14 13.27 -15.37 1.47
CA LYS A 14 14.21 -16.46 1.13
C LYS A 14 13.60 -17.40 0.10
N LEU A 15 14.43 -17.89 -0.82
CA LEU A 15 14.02 -18.95 -1.74
C LEU A 15 13.90 -20.28 -1.00
N GLY A 16 12.91 -21.09 -1.39
CA GLY A 16 12.68 -22.42 -0.84
C GLY A 16 11.22 -22.61 -0.43
N PRO A 17 10.91 -23.73 0.26
CA PRO A 17 9.59 -23.96 0.83
C PRO A 17 9.19 -22.84 1.79
N GLN A 18 7.94 -22.41 1.72
CA GLN A 18 7.38 -21.49 2.72
C GLN A 18 7.34 -22.20 4.08
N PRO A 19 7.70 -21.53 5.19
CA PRO A 19 7.57 -22.11 6.52
C PRO A 19 6.11 -22.40 6.86
N ASP A 20 5.89 -23.37 7.75
CA ASP A 20 4.54 -23.67 8.23
C ASP A 20 3.89 -22.44 8.89
N PRO A 21 2.58 -22.22 8.68
CA PRO A 21 1.85 -21.14 9.33
C PRO A 21 1.83 -21.34 10.84
N ILE A 22 1.85 -20.24 11.60
CA ILE A 22 1.78 -20.29 13.06
C ILE A 22 0.32 -20.18 13.48
N PRO A 23 -0.27 -21.22 14.13
CA PRO A 23 -1.68 -21.18 14.52
C PRO A 23 -2.02 -19.96 15.37
N GLY A 24 -3.09 -19.25 14.99
CA GLY A 24 -3.59 -18.08 15.70
C GLY A 24 -2.85 -16.77 15.42
N VAL A 25 -1.82 -16.77 14.56
CA VAL A 25 -1.09 -15.56 14.16
C VAL A 25 -1.55 -15.13 12.77
N HIS A 26 -2.15 -13.93 12.68
CA HIS A 26 -2.51 -13.32 11.40
C HIS A 26 -1.27 -13.10 10.53
N ASN A 27 -1.36 -13.31 9.21
CA ASN A 27 -0.25 -13.18 8.24
C ASN A 27 1.06 -13.85 8.69
N SER A 28 0.96 -14.98 9.40
CA SER A 28 2.14 -15.71 9.87
C SER A 28 3.04 -16.05 8.68
N GLN A 29 4.34 -15.76 8.81
CA GLN A 29 5.35 -15.99 7.77
C GLN A 29 5.30 -15.05 6.56
N TRP A 30 4.45 -14.02 6.57
CA TRP A 30 4.50 -12.99 5.53
C TRP A 30 5.86 -12.29 5.54
N VAL A 31 6.42 -12.07 4.35
CA VAL A 31 7.74 -11.47 4.15
C VAL A 31 7.63 -10.26 3.24
N ARG A 32 8.39 -9.23 3.56
CA ARG A 32 8.47 -7.98 2.80
C ARG A 32 9.00 -8.21 1.39
N CYS A 33 8.53 -7.39 0.47
CA CYS A 33 9.05 -7.28 -0.89
C CYS A 33 9.48 -5.82 -1.11
N PRO A 34 10.75 -5.51 -1.44
CA PRO A 34 11.78 -6.40 -1.97
C PRO A 34 12.66 -7.07 -0.90
N GLY A 35 12.35 -6.84 0.37
CA GLY A 35 13.12 -7.27 1.53
C GLY A 35 14.11 -6.20 2.01
N GLN A 36 14.42 -6.23 3.30
CA GLN A 36 15.15 -5.16 3.98
C GLN A 36 16.54 -4.91 3.39
N SER A 37 17.29 -5.96 3.03
CA SER A 37 18.62 -5.80 2.42
C SER A 37 18.60 -4.97 1.13
N ARG A 38 17.55 -5.10 0.29
CA ARG A 38 17.39 -4.30 -0.93
C ARG A 38 16.89 -2.89 -0.66
N VAL A 39 16.04 -2.72 0.35
CA VAL A 39 15.62 -1.38 0.78
C VAL A 39 16.82 -0.56 1.27
N LEU A 40 17.68 -1.16 2.08
CA LEU A 40 18.83 -0.49 2.69
C LEU A 40 19.99 -0.22 1.73
N ASP A 41 20.13 -1.02 0.66
CA ASP A 41 21.23 -0.91 -0.28
C ASP A 41 20.80 -0.23 -1.59
N THR A 42 21.18 1.04 -1.75
CA THR A 42 20.88 1.86 -2.93
C THR A 42 21.46 1.30 -4.23
N ILE A 43 22.48 0.43 -4.16
CA ILE A 43 23.03 -0.27 -5.33
C ILE A 43 21.96 -1.18 -5.97
N THR A 44 20.99 -1.64 -5.19
CA THR A 44 19.92 -2.52 -5.68
C THR A 44 18.76 -1.75 -6.31
N TRP A 45 18.62 -0.45 -6.04
CA TRP A 45 17.46 0.34 -6.48
C TRP A 45 17.30 0.44 -8.01
N PRO A 46 18.37 0.54 -8.83
CA PRO A 46 18.23 0.47 -10.28
C PRO A 46 17.50 -0.79 -10.76
N LEU A 47 17.69 -1.93 -10.09
CA LEU A 47 16.99 -3.17 -10.42
C LEU A 47 15.49 -3.09 -10.04
N LEU A 48 15.15 -2.49 -8.89
CA LEU A 48 13.76 -2.30 -8.47
C LEU A 48 13.01 -1.35 -9.41
N LYS A 49 13.68 -0.28 -9.86
CA LYS A 49 13.16 0.62 -10.89
C LYS A 49 12.91 -0.11 -12.20
N GLN A 50 13.88 -0.89 -12.66
CA GLN A 50 13.73 -1.65 -13.90
C GLN A 50 12.58 -2.65 -13.81
N TYR A 51 12.46 -3.38 -12.69
CA TYR A 51 11.31 -4.26 -12.44
C TYR A 51 9.98 -3.50 -12.51
N THR A 52 9.90 -2.33 -11.88
CA THR A 52 8.70 -1.47 -11.92
C THR A 52 8.35 -1.06 -13.34
N ILE A 53 9.34 -0.60 -14.12
CA ILE A 53 9.15 -0.22 -15.53
C ILE A 53 8.67 -1.42 -16.33
N ASP A 54 9.32 -2.58 -16.20
CA ASP A 54 9.05 -3.77 -16.99
C ASP A 54 7.63 -4.28 -16.74
N VAL A 55 7.22 -4.41 -15.47
CA VAL A 55 5.88 -4.88 -15.11
C VAL A 55 4.80 -3.90 -15.58
N LEU A 56 4.93 -2.62 -15.25
CA LEU A 56 3.93 -1.62 -15.60
C LEU A 56 3.82 -1.41 -17.11
N SER A 57 4.94 -1.36 -17.83
CA SER A 57 4.94 -1.20 -19.29
C SER A 57 4.33 -2.41 -19.98
N ARG A 58 4.63 -3.63 -19.51
CA ARG A 58 4.12 -4.88 -20.08
C ARG A 58 2.59 -4.95 -20.06
N PHE A 59 1.97 -4.43 -19.01
CA PHE A 59 0.53 -4.48 -18.74
C PHE A 59 -0.15 -3.10 -18.82
N SER A 60 0.53 -2.10 -19.38
CA SER A 60 0.10 -0.69 -19.45
C SER A 60 -1.27 -0.46 -20.07
N ASN A 61 -1.74 -1.35 -20.94
CA ASN A 61 -3.05 -1.28 -21.60
C ASN A 61 -3.97 -2.47 -21.24
N ASP A 62 -3.62 -3.29 -20.25
CA ASP A 62 -4.44 -4.43 -19.84
C ASP A 62 -5.62 -3.96 -18.98
N SER A 63 -6.81 -4.00 -19.55
CA SER A 63 -8.05 -3.54 -18.89
C SER A 63 -8.49 -4.39 -17.71
N ARG A 64 -7.87 -5.55 -17.47
CA ARG A 64 -8.12 -6.36 -16.27
C ARG A 64 -7.42 -5.80 -15.04
N VAL A 65 -6.37 -5.01 -15.24
CA VAL A 65 -5.75 -4.25 -14.16
C VAL A 65 -6.57 -2.99 -13.94
N VAL A 66 -7.05 -2.79 -12.72
CA VAL A 66 -7.89 -1.64 -12.37
C VAL A 66 -7.07 -0.53 -11.69
N ILE A 67 -6.09 -0.90 -10.87
CA ILE A 67 -5.23 0.00 -10.06
C ILE A 67 -3.90 -0.71 -9.82
N TRP A 68 -2.81 0.05 -9.85
CA TRP A 68 -1.48 -0.37 -9.38
C TRP A 68 -1.18 0.23 -8.01
N ASP A 69 -1.00 -0.62 -7.02
CA ASP A 69 -0.38 -0.24 -5.75
C ASP A 69 1.13 -0.38 -5.90
N LEU A 70 1.84 0.74 -5.85
CA LEU A 70 3.27 0.76 -6.03
C LEU A 70 3.99 0.25 -4.78
N TYR A 71 3.44 0.47 -3.60
CA TYR A 71 4.05 0.08 -2.34
C TYR A 71 3.02 0.00 -1.22
N ASN A 72 2.85 -1.19 -0.67
CA ASN A 72 1.97 -1.44 0.46
C ASN A 72 2.66 -1.14 1.80
N GLU A 73 1.97 -0.37 2.63
CA GLU A 73 2.33 0.01 4.00
C GLU A 73 3.78 0.48 4.24
N PRO A 74 4.34 1.39 3.43
CA PRO A 74 5.74 1.81 3.53
C PRO A 74 6.14 2.36 4.92
N GLN A 75 5.18 2.82 5.73
CA GLN A 75 5.40 3.27 7.11
C GLN A 75 5.74 2.16 8.12
N CYS A 76 5.47 0.89 7.82
CA CYS A 76 5.53 -0.21 8.80
C CYS A 76 6.94 -0.61 9.25
N SER A 77 7.99 -0.27 8.49
CA SER A 77 9.38 -0.54 8.90
C SER A 77 9.96 0.48 9.88
N HIS A 78 9.29 1.62 10.10
CA HIS A 78 9.84 2.79 10.79
C HIS A 78 11.15 3.34 10.19
N GLN A 79 11.56 2.91 8.98
CA GLN A 79 12.77 3.37 8.28
C GLN A 79 12.46 4.51 7.31
N LEU A 80 11.69 5.49 7.78
CA LEU A 80 11.08 6.52 6.94
C LEU A 80 12.10 7.31 6.09
N PHE A 81 13.33 7.48 6.61
CA PHE A 81 14.40 8.22 5.92
C PHE A 81 15.00 7.48 4.70
N ILE A 82 14.85 6.16 4.64
CA ILE A 82 15.32 5.32 3.52
C ILE A 82 14.17 5.03 2.56
N ILE A 83 13.00 4.76 3.13
CA ILE A 83 11.79 4.42 2.38
C ILE A 83 11.37 5.58 1.48
N LEU A 84 11.32 6.82 1.97
CA LEU A 84 10.86 7.95 1.16
C LEU A 84 11.70 8.14 -0.13
N PRO A 85 13.04 8.19 -0.10
CA PRO A 85 13.84 8.23 -1.33
C PRO A 85 13.62 7.04 -2.25
N LEU A 86 13.44 5.81 -1.73
CA LEU A 86 13.10 4.65 -2.56
C LEU A 86 11.76 4.84 -3.28
N LEU A 87 10.73 5.33 -2.57
CA LEU A 87 9.42 5.61 -3.15
C LEU A 87 9.48 6.65 -4.28
N HIS A 88 10.34 7.67 -4.16
CA HIS A 88 10.60 8.59 -5.27
C HIS A 88 11.15 7.87 -6.51
N GLU A 89 12.07 6.92 -6.33
CA GLU A 89 12.63 6.14 -7.43
C GLU A 89 11.58 5.22 -8.08
N ILE A 90 10.73 4.56 -7.29
CA ILE A 90 9.64 3.69 -7.78
C ILE A 90 8.57 4.52 -8.49
N TYR A 91 8.17 5.66 -7.93
CA TYR A 91 7.19 6.54 -8.58
C TYR A 91 7.73 7.10 -9.89
N SER A 92 8.98 7.55 -9.92
CA SER A 92 9.65 8.00 -11.15
C SER A 92 9.66 6.90 -12.22
N ALA A 93 9.96 5.66 -11.83
CA ALA A 93 9.87 4.50 -12.71
C ALA A 93 8.44 4.24 -13.24
N ALA A 94 7.42 4.39 -12.39
CA ALA A 94 6.02 4.27 -12.79
C ALA A 94 5.60 5.36 -13.79
N LEU A 95 6.04 6.60 -13.59
CA LEU A 95 5.81 7.70 -14.54
C LEU A 95 6.48 7.45 -15.90
N VAL A 96 7.67 6.85 -15.91
CA VAL A 96 8.35 6.44 -17.16
C VAL A 96 7.56 5.35 -17.89
N ALA A 97 7.03 4.37 -17.16
CA ALA A 97 6.21 3.30 -17.73
C ALA A 97 4.85 3.81 -18.27
N ASN A 98 4.32 4.88 -17.66
CA ASN A 98 3.09 5.57 -18.06
C ASN A 98 1.90 4.62 -18.34
N PRO A 99 1.52 3.75 -17.37
CA PRO A 99 0.38 2.86 -17.53
C PRO A 99 -0.93 3.64 -17.65
N GLN A 100 -1.93 3.09 -18.36
CA GLN A 100 -3.26 3.71 -18.43
C GLN A 100 -4.03 3.61 -17.10
N GLN A 101 -3.67 2.64 -16.26
CA GLN A 101 -4.32 2.41 -14.97
C GLN A 101 -3.81 3.39 -13.92
N PRO A 102 -4.67 3.83 -12.97
CA PRO A 102 -4.29 4.72 -11.88
C PRO A 102 -3.24 4.10 -10.95
N LEU A 103 -2.42 4.97 -10.37
CA LEU A 103 -1.38 4.63 -9.39
C LEU A 103 -1.83 4.97 -7.96
N THR A 104 -1.37 4.20 -6.99
CA THR A 104 -1.58 4.45 -5.55
C THR A 104 -0.43 3.91 -4.70
N PHE A 105 -0.44 4.27 -3.42
CA PHE A 105 0.35 3.68 -2.35
C PHE A 105 -0.59 3.23 -1.22
N GLY A 106 -0.36 2.05 -0.63
CA GLY A 106 -1.16 1.48 0.46
C GLY A 106 -0.87 2.13 1.82
N ILE A 107 -1.61 3.18 2.17
CA ILE A 107 -1.34 3.96 3.40
C ILE A 107 -2.00 3.31 4.62
N ALA A 108 -1.21 2.83 5.59
CA ALA A 108 -1.74 2.39 6.91
C ALA A 108 -1.41 3.32 8.07
N SER A 109 -0.77 4.48 7.80
CA SER A 109 -0.65 5.53 8.80
C SER A 109 -1.97 6.28 8.97
N ASN A 110 -2.46 6.37 10.21
CA ASN A 110 -3.55 7.29 10.55
C ASN A 110 -3.09 8.76 10.69
N SER A 111 -1.77 9.01 10.59
CA SER A 111 -1.17 10.34 10.68
C SER A 111 -0.67 10.79 9.31
N LEU A 112 -1.34 11.80 8.74
CA LEU A 112 -1.10 12.29 7.38
C LEU A 112 -0.08 13.44 7.29
N ILE A 113 0.55 13.81 8.41
CA ILE A 113 1.43 14.98 8.48
C ILE A 113 2.90 14.68 8.11
N SER A 114 3.27 13.41 8.02
CA SER A 114 4.66 13.03 7.74
C SER A 114 5.04 13.31 6.28
N PRO A 115 6.31 13.60 5.96
CA PRO A 115 6.76 13.76 4.59
C PRO A 115 6.44 12.54 3.70
N LEU A 116 6.54 11.34 4.27
CA LEU A 116 6.19 10.10 3.59
C LEU A 116 4.70 10.07 3.23
N ALA A 117 3.82 10.28 4.22
CA ALA A 117 2.37 10.29 3.99
C ALA A 117 1.95 11.36 2.97
N ARG A 118 2.55 12.55 3.01
CA ARG A 118 2.27 13.61 2.02
C ARG A 118 2.69 13.17 0.62
N PHE A 119 3.87 12.57 0.47
CA PHE A 119 4.32 12.03 -0.80
C PHE A 119 3.39 10.95 -1.35
N GLU A 120 2.98 9.99 -0.52
CA GLU A 120 2.04 8.92 -0.90
C GLU A 120 0.70 9.50 -1.39
N LEU A 121 0.13 10.46 -0.65
CA LEU A 121 -1.15 11.08 -0.98
C LEU A 121 -1.08 11.94 -2.25
N GLU A 122 0.00 12.71 -2.41
CA GLU A 122 0.20 13.59 -3.56
C GLU A 122 0.57 12.82 -4.84
N SER A 123 1.18 11.64 -4.70
CA SER A 123 1.61 10.76 -5.79
C SER A 123 0.60 9.66 -6.12
N SER A 124 -0.63 9.76 -5.59
CA SER A 124 -1.72 8.82 -5.84
C SER A 124 -2.83 9.44 -6.68
N ASP A 125 -3.25 8.74 -7.73
CA ASP A 125 -4.43 9.10 -8.53
C ASP A 125 -5.73 8.79 -7.78
N ILE A 126 -5.70 7.68 -7.02
CA ILE A 126 -6.73 7.19 -6.12
C ILE A 126 -6.05 6.93 -4.78
N ILE A 127 -6.61 7.42 -3.68
CA ILE A 127 -6.03 7.17 -2.36
C ILE A 127 -6.52 5.81 -1.85
N SER A 128 -5.58 4.90 -1.65
CA SER A 128 -5.81 3.67 -0.92
C SER A 128 -5.36 3.84 0.54
N PHE A 129 -6.20 3.39 1.48
CA PHE A 129 -5.92 3.55 2.90
C PHE A 129 -6.38 2.33 3.71
N HIS A 130 -5.69 2.06 4.81
CA HIS A 130 -5.98 0.95 5.71
C HIS A 130 -6.52 1.50 7.02
N ASN A 131 -7.51 0.81 7.60
CA ASN A 131 -7.97 1.14 8.93
C ASN A 131 -8.62 -0.06 9.62
N TYR A 132 -7.98 -0.52 10.70
CA TYR A 132 -8.43 -1.64 11.52
C TYR A 132 -9.14 -1.19 12.81
N GLU A 133 -9.37 0.11 12.98
CA GLU A 133 -9.91 0.71 14.19
C GLU A 133 -11.46 0.74 14.19
N PRO A 134 -12.11 1.06 15.32
CA PRO A 134 -13.56 1.30 15.34
C PRO A 134 -14.00 2.34 14.31
N LEU A 135 -15.24 2.21 13.83
CA LEU A 135 -15.80 3.05 12.75
C LEU A 135 -15.61 4.56 12.97
N ALA A 136 -15.73 5.05 14.22
CA ALA A 136 -15.55 6.47 14.53
C ALA A 136 -14.16 7.00 14.14
N ASN A 137 -13.12 6.17 14.24
CA ASN A 137 -11.75 6.52 13.87
C ASN A 137 -11.60 6.50 12.35
N THR A 138 -12.13 5.48 11.68
CA THR A 138 -12.21 5.41 10.22
C THR A 138 -12.89 6.64 9.62
N MET A 139 -14.02 7.08 10.21
CA MET A 139 -14.73 8.29 9.78
C MET A 139 -13.88 9.55 9.89
N ARG A 140 -13.04 9.67 10.92
CA ARG A 140 -12.13 10.82 11.06
C ARG A 140 -11.05 10.79 10.00
N LEU A 141 -10.39 9.65 9.80
CA LEU A 141 -9.39 9.49 8.76
C LEU A 141 -9.97 9.80 7.36
N VAL A 142 -11.18 9.30 7.05
CA VAL A 142 -11.85 9.59 5.77
C VAL A 142 -12.10 11.09 5.58
N ASN A 143 -12.49 11.82 6.64
CA ASN A 143 -12.68 13.27 6.54
C ASN A 143 -11.36 14.00 6.24
N ASP A 144 -10.25 13.54 6.81
CA ASP A 144 -8.93 14.10 6.54
C ASP A 144 -8.48 13.79 5.10
N LEU A 145 -8.64 12.55 4.64
CA LEU A 145 -8.28 12.13 3.29
C LEU A 145 -9.11 12.82 2.20
N ARG A 146 -10.37 13.16 2.48
CA ARG A 146 -11.22 13.89 1.53
C ARG A 146 -10.68 15.26 1.15
N GLN A 147 -9.82 15.86 1.98
CA GLN A 147 -9.21 17.17 1.68
C GLN A 147 -8.31 17.12 0.43
N PHE A 148 -7.84 15.95 0.04
CA PHE A 148 -6.99 15.74 -1.14
C PHE A 148 -7.79 15.66 -2.46
N ASN A 149 -9.13 15.66 -2.41
CA ASN A 149 -10.01 15.64 -3.58
C ASN A 149 -9.72 14.47 -4.55
N ARG A 150 -9.38 13.29 -4.02
CA ARG A 150 -9.18 12.05 -4.79
C ARG A 150 -10.23 11.00 -4.43
N PRO A 151 -10.57 10.06 -5.33
CA PRO A 151 -11.35 8.88 -4.97
C PRO A 151 -10.66 8.10 -3.85
N LEU A 152 -11.46 7.49 -2.97
CA LEU A 152 -10.97 6.74 -1.82
C LEU A 152 -11.33 5.26 -1.93
N ILE A 153 -10.39 4.39 -1.58
CA ILE A 153 -10.62 2.96 -1.42
C ILE A 153 -9.98 2.50 -0.10
N CYS A 154 -10.77 1.88 0.77
CA CYS A 154 -10.22 1.19 1.93
C CYS A 154 -9.76 -0.21 1.50
N THR A 155 -8.45 -0.42 1.39
CA THR A 155 -7.87 -1.64 0.81
C THR A 155 -7.52 -2.71 1.83
N GLU A 156 -7.44 -2.32 3.10
CA GLU A 156 -7.36 -3.25 4.22
C GLU A 156 -8.14 -2.69 5.43
N TYR A 157 -8.94 -3.55 6.04
CA TYR A 157 -9.72 -3.23 7.25
C TYR A 157 -10.11 -4.53 7.96
N MET A 158 -10.95 -4.42 8.98
CA MET A 158 -11.48 -5.52 9.79
C MET A 158 -10.50 -6.06 10.83
N ALA A 159 -10.79 -5.70 12.07
CA ALA A 159 -10.27 -6.31 13.29
C ALA A 159 -11.46 -6.46 14.25
N ARG A 160 -12.13 -7.61 14.17
CA ARG A 160 -13.38 -7.89 14.92
C ARG A 160 -13.24 -7.64 16.42
N THR A 161 -12.11 -8.02 17.00
CA THR A 161 -11.79 -7.83 18.43
C THR A 161 -11.66 -6.36 18.82
N LEU A 162 -11.40 -5.47 17.86
CA LEU A 162 -11.31 -4.02 18.03
C LEU A 162 -12.58 -3.29 17.58
N GLY A 163 -13.65 -4.01 17.22
CA GLY A 163 -14.90 -3.40 16.75
C GLY A 163 -14.89 -2.93 15.29
N SER A 164 -13.84 -3.25 14.53
CA SER A 164 -13.82 -3.08 13.08
C SER A 164 -14.46 -4.30 12.42
N THR A 165 -15.67 -4.12 11.88
CA THR A 165 -16.52 -5.22 11.37
C THR A 165 -17.07 -4.89 9.99
N PHE A 166 -17.35 -5.92 9.19
CA PHE A 166 -18.01 -5.74 7.90
C PHE A 166 -19.32 -4.97 8.03
N HIS A 167 -20.21 -5.37 8.95
CA HIS A 167 -21.54 -4.75 9.09
C HIS A 167 -21.50 -3.23 9.27
N THR A 168 -20.56 -2.74 10.08
CA THR A 168 -20.42 -1.30 10.33
C THR A 168 -19.66 -0.58 9.21
N HIS A 169 -18.54 -1.15 8.75
CA HIS A 169 -17.61 -0.47 7.84
C HIS A 169 -18.11 -0.49 6.40
N THR A 170 -18.59 -1.63 5.89
CA THR A 170 -19.05 -1.71 4.49
C THR A 170 -20.29 -0.87 4.24
N PHE A 171 -21.21 -0.81 5.22
CA PHE A 171 -22.36 0.09 5.15
C PHE A 171 -21.91 1.55 5.08
N TYR A 172 -21.00 1.97 5.97
CA TYR A 172 -20.44 3.32 5.94
C TYR A 172 -19.75 3.62 4.60
N PHE A 173 -18.83 2.77 4.15
CA PHE A 173 -18.10 2.95 2.90
C PHE A 173 -19.05 3.08 1.70
N HIS A 174 -20.06 2.21 1.61
CA HIS A 174 -21.09 2.30 0.57
C HIS A 174 -21.83 3.65 0.60
N THR A 175 -22.31 4.09 1.77
CA THR A 175 -23.00 5.40 1.88
C THR A 175 -22.12 6.60 1.56
N GLN A 176 -20.80 6.44 1.68
CA GLN A 176 -19.82 7.48 1.40
C GLN A 176 -19.19 7.38 0.00
N ALA A 177 -19.65 6.42 -0.83
CA ALA A 177 -19.07 6.11 -2.13
C ALA A 177 -17.56 5.81 -2.07
N ILE A 178 -17.13 5.09 -1.04
CA ILE A 178 -15.75 4.64 -0.81
C ILE A 178 -15.66 3.17 -1.23
N GLY A 179 -14.66 2.84 -2.06
CA GLY A 179 -14.39 1.44 -2.40
C GLY A 179 -13.89 0.67 -1.18
N ALA A 180 -14.14 -0.64 -1.12
CA ALA A 180 -13.65 -1.48 -0.03
C ALA A 180 -13.14 -2.82 -0.58
N ILE A 181 -11.91 -3.17 -0.19
CA ILE A 181 -11.23 -4.45 -0.49
C ILE A 181 -10.69 -4.98 0.85
N ASN A 182 -10.73 -6.30 1.05
CA ASN A 182 -10.17 -7.00 2.21
C ASN A 182 -9.57 -8.32 1.70
#